data_AF-A0A6L7SU59-F1
#
_entry.id   AF-A0A6L7SU59-F1
#
_cell.length_a   1.000
_cell.length_b   1.000
_cell.length_c   1.000
_cell.angle_alpha   90.00
_cell.angle_beta   90.00
_cell.angle_gamma   90.00
#
_symmetry.space_group_name_H-M   'P 1'
#
loop_
_entity.id
_entity.type
_entity.pdbx_description
1 polymer ?
#
loop_
_entity_poly.entity_id
_entity_poly.type
_entity_poly.pdbx_seq_one_letter_code
_entity_poly.pdbx_strand_id
1 'polypeptide(L)'
;FMARAVGYLSTDAVVMTLEEASGIHRVAFREGGIWGIGGEHHEHSDHDDEHHDHDEHDDHKKHSDEDHGHDSDEHDEHQHAAKEHDDHDGHGHEDDHDDHDGHEGHDHHDHGEFDPHIWLDPGNARRIVEVVADQLSALNPDHAETYRNNARATIKRINEAEASIRTQLSSVQKSRFIVFHDAYRYFEDAFELESFGSFTVEPTRLPSAKRLSELMEAITDHNVVCVFSEPQFKPDLVETVIEQTDARTGVLDPLGAGLDQGPDAWFMIMQNLADSFAGCLKS
;
A
#
# COMPACT_ATOMS: atom_id res chain seq x y z
N PHE A 1 15.75 -9.38 -6.05
CA PHE A 1 17.08 -9.04 -5.49
C PHE A 1 17.70 -10.21 -4.70
N MET A 2 17.02 -10.81 -3.70
CA MET A 2 17.60 -11.91 -2.90
C MET A 2 17.80 -13.23 -3.64
N ALA A 3 16.95 -13.57 -4.62
CA ALA A 3 17.08 -14.84 -5.38
C ALA A 3 18.45 -15.00 -6.07
N ARG A 4 19.04 -13.90 -6.56
CA ARG A 4 20.41 -13.90 -7.13
C ARG A 4 21.48 -14.11 -6.05
N ALA A 5 21.30 -13.53 -4.86
CA ALA A 5 22.27 -13.65 -3.76
C ALA A 5 22.37 -15.09 -3.23
N VAL A 6 21.23 -15.80 -3.17
CA VAL A 6 21.18 -17.22 -2.78
C VAL A 6 22.01 -18.09 -3.74
N GLY A 7 22.00 -17.77 -5.04
CA GLY A 7 22.79 -18.48 -6.05
C GLY A 7 24.32 -18.36 -5.91
N TYR A 8 24.81 -17.44 -5.07
CA TYR A 8 26.24 -17.27 -4.77
C TYR A 8 26.67 -17.95 -3.45
N LEU A 9 25.74 -18.61 -2.74
CA LEU A 9 26.08 -19.36 -1.54
C LEU A 9 26.89 -20.63 -1.88
N SER A 10 27.60 -21.16 -0.88
CA SER A 10 28.28 -22.45 -0.99
C SER A 10 27.32 -23.53 -1.47
N THR A 11 27.79 -24.50 -2.25
CA THR A 11 26.99 -25.65 -2.70
C THR A 11 26.45 -26.49 -1.54
N ASP A 12 27.07 -26.39 -0.37
CA ASP A 12 26.68 -27.13 0.84
C ASP A 12 25.75 -26.29 1.74
N ALA A 13 25.35 -25.09 1.33
CA ALA A 13 24.43 -24.25 2.08
C ALA A 13 23.01 -24.83 2.02
N VAL A 14 22.38 -24.96 3.19
CA VAL A 14 20.95 -25.27 3.26
C VAL A 14 20.17 -23.97 3.13
N VAL A 15 19.37 -23.86 2.08
CA VAL A 15 18.45 -22.74 1.85
C VAL A 15 17.08 -23.16 2.34
N MET A 16 16.45 -22.30 3.13
CA MET A 16 15.12 -22.55 3.69
C MET A 16 14.27 -21.30 3.55
N THR A 17 13.20 -21.40 2.79
CA THR A 17 12.18 -20.36 2.68
C THR A 17 11.23 -20.48 3.86
N LEU A 18 11.22 -19.48 4.76
CA LEU A 18 10.39 -19.53 5.96
C LEU A 18 8.89 -19.52 5.63
N GLU A 19 8.47 -18.78 4.61
CA GLU A 19 7.07 -18.70 4.17
C GLU A 19 6.53 -20.06 3.65
N GLU A 20 7.39 -20.89 3.08
CA GLU A 20 7.03 -22.19 2.54
C GLU A 20 7.20 -23.31 3.58
N ALA A 21 7.65 -22.98 4.79
CA ALA A 21 7.85 -23.97 5.83
C ALA A 21 6.50 -24.61 6.23
N SER A 22 6.50 -25.95 6.36
CA SER A 22 5.29 -26.70 6.71
C SER A 22 4.61 -26.12 7.94
N GLY A 23 3.31 -25.81 7.87
CA GLY A 23 2.53 -25.33 9.01
C GLY A 23 2.51 -23.81 9.20
N ILE A 24 3.12 -23.04 8.29
CA ILE A 24 2.94 -21.59 8.23
C ILE A 24 1.56 -21.27 7.68
N HIS A 25 0.83 -20.44 8.42
CA HIS A 25 -0.40 -19.82 7.99
C HIS A 25 -0.07 -18.68 7.02
N ARG A 26 -0.76 -18.66 5.88
CA ARG A 26 -0.60 -17.64 4.84
C ARG A 26 -1.93 -17.01 4.51
N VAL A 27 -1.95 -15.69 4.37
CA VAL A 27 -3.12 -14.91 3.94
C VAL A 27 -2.84 -14.28 2.58
N ALA A 28 -3.86 -14.19 1.74
CA ALA A 28 -3.75 -13.54 0.44
C ALA A 28 -3.64 -12.01 0.61
N PHE A 29 -3.08 -11.33 -0.39
CA PHE A 29 -3.12 -9.87 -0.44
C PHE A 29 -4.56 -9.36 -0.44
N ARG A 30 -4.78 -8.23 0.23
CA ARG A 30 -6.05 -7.50 0.11
C ARG A 30 -6.03 -6.59 -1.10
N GLU A 31 -7.15 -6.50 -1.80
CA GLU A 31 -7.32 -5.65 -2.98
C GLU A 31 -7.98 -4.31 -2.63
N GLY A 32 -7.83 -3.29 -3.48
CA GLY A 32 -8.59 -2.02 -3.42
C GLY A 32 -8.25 -1.06 -2.27
N GLY A 33 -7.52 -1.51 -1.26
CA GLY A 33 -7.01 -0.70 -0.14
C GLY A 33 -8.05 -0.14 0.83
N ILE A 34 -9.35 -0.04 0.50
CA ILE A 34 -10.44 0.16 1.47
C ILE A 34 -11.20 -1.15 1.58
N TRP A 35 -11.36 -1.66 2.79
CA TRP A 35 -11.94 -2.99 3.03
C TRP A 35 -13.17 -2.96 3.92
N GLY A 36 -13.35 -1.90 4.71
CA GLY A 36 -14.48 -1.80 5.65
C GLY A 36 -15.83 -1.43 5.02
N ILE A 37 -15.89 -1.28 3.69
CA ILE A 37 -17.12 -1.15 2.92
C ILE A 37 -17.42 -2.55 2.39
N GLY A 38 -18.46 -3.21 2.94
CA GLY A 38 -18.75 -4.63 2.72
C GLY A 38 -18.62 -5.06 1.26
N GLY A 39 -17.94 -6.19 1.05
CA GLY A 39 -17.50 -6.68 -0.25
C GLY A 39 -18.57 -6.68 -1.33
N GLU A 40 -18.50 -5.69 -2.21
CA GLU A 40 -18.84 -5.79 -3.61
C GLU A 40 -17.65 -5.22 -4.36
N HIS A 41 -16.94 -6.09 -5.08
CA HIS A 41 -15.98 -5.66 -6.09
C HIS A 41 -16.75 -4.73 -7.04
N HIS A 42 -16.48 -3.42 -6.94
CA HIS A 42 -16.83 -2.51 -8.01
C HIS A 42 -15.90 -2.85 -9.18
N GLU A 43 -16.32 -3.82 -10.00
CA GLU A 43 -15.90 -3.90 -11.38
C GLU A 43 -16.16 -2.53 -11.99
N HIS A 44 -15.09 -1.77 -12.21
CA HIS A 44 -15.14 -0.60 -13.05
C HIS A 44 -15.49 -1.10 -14.44
N SER A 45 -16.77 -1.03 -14.80
CA SER A 45 -17.20 -1.12 -16.19
C SER A 45 -16.55 0.05 -16.91
N ASP A 46 -15.50 -0.24 -17.67
CA ASP A 46 -14.99 0.65 -18.70
C ASP A 46 -16.17 0.99 -19.62
N HIS A 47 -16.57 2.26 -19.62
CA HIS A 47 -17.48 2.78 -20.64
C HIS A 47 -16.65 2.98 -21.90
N ASP A 48 -16.67 1.97 -22.78
CA ASP A 48 -16.30 2.14 -24.17
C ASP A 48 -17.26 3.16 -24.82
N ASP A 49 -16.69 4.28 -25.25
CA ASP A 49 -17.33 5.27 -26.10
C ASP A 49 -17.59 4.67 -27.48
N GLU A 50 -18.75 4.03 -27.65
CA GLU A 50 -19.26 3.67 -28.97
C GLU A 50 -19.80 4.91 -29.69
N HIS A 51 -19.01 5.36 -30.66
CA HIS A 51 -19.41 6.23 -31.76
C HIS A 51 -20.73 5.81 -32.41
N HIS A 52 -21.68 6.73 -32.52
CA HIS A 52 -22.75 6.62 -33.51
C HIS A 52 -22.96 7.93 -34.26
N ASP A 53 -22.67 7.85 -35.56
CA ASP A 53 -22.92 8.83 -36.60
C ASP A 53 -24.41 9.15 -36.80
N HIS A 54 -24.62 10.41 -37.17
CA HIS A 54 -25.67 11.06 -37.97
C HIS A 54 -26.90 10.27 -38.44
N ASP A 55 -28.09 10.87 -38.28
CA ASP A 55 -28.92 11.27 -39.44
C ASP A 55 -30.07 12.24 -39.07
N GLU A 56 -30.47 12.98 -40.10
CA GLU A 56 -31.27 14.21 -40.20
C GLU A 56 -32.68 14.17 -39.58
N HIS A 57 -33.23 15.35 -39.22
CA HIS A 57 -34.49 15.85 -39.79
C HIS A 57 -34.76 17.34 -39.46
N ASP A 58 -35.14 18.02 -40.54
CA ASP A 58 -35.53 19.42 -40.73
C ASP A 58 -36.92 19.71 -40.14
N ASP A 59 -37.14 20.87 -39.52
CA ASP A 59 -38.43 21.59 -39.58
C ASP A 59 -38.37 23.01 -38.97
N HIS A 60 -38.72 23.99 -39.81
CA HIS A 60 -38.82 25.41 -39.51
C HIS A 60 -40.11 25.80 -38.72
N LYS A 61 -40.04 26.79 -37.82
CA LYS A 61 -40.71 28.13 -37.96
C LYS A 61 -40.75 29.02 -36.69
N LYS A 62 -40.24 30.24 -36.87
CA LYS A 62 -40.74 31.62 -36.52
C LYS A 62 -41.18 32.00 -35.09
N HIS A 63 -40.61 33.11 -34.59
CA HIS A 63 -41.20 34.38 -34.05
C HIS A 63 -39.98 35.35 -33.83
N SER A 64 -39.78 36.55 -34.44
CA SER A 64 -40.41 37.89 -34.30
C SER A 64 -40.60 38.31 -32.83
N ASP A 65 -40.17 39.46 -32.28
CA ASP A 65 -39.45 40.71 -32.64
C ASP A 65 -38.67 41.11 -31.35
N GLU A 66 -37.69 42.03 -31.26
CA GLU A 66 -37.84 43.50 -31.25
C GLU A 66 -36.46 44.18 -31.06
N ASP A 67 -36.39 45.39 -31.59
CA ASP A 67 -35.36 46.44 -31.53
C ASP A 67 -34.77 46.74 -30.15
N HIS A 68 -33.50 47.18 -30.13
CA HIS A 68 -33.08 48.45 -29.52
C HIS A 68 -31.64 48.82 -29.94
N GLY A 69 -31.52 49.91 -30.70
CA GLY A 69 -30.25 50.57 -31.03
C GLY A 69 -29.90 51.73 -30.11
N HIS A 70 -28.59 52.00 -30.00
CA HIS A 70 -27.91 53.30 -30.10
C HIS A 70 -26.40 53.04 -29.92
N ASP A 71 -25.57 53.31 -30.94
CA ASP A 71 -24.70 54.51 -31.11
C ASP A 71 -23.71 54.70 -29.95
N SER A 72 -22.39 54.82 -30.14
CA SER A 72 -21.70 55.65 -31.15
C SER A 72 -20.17 55.42 -31.14
N ASP A 73 -19.55 55.73 -32.28
CA ASP A 73 -18.19 56.28 -32.51
C ASP A 73 -16.93 55.48 -32.09
N GLU A 74 -15.78 55.53 -32.76
CA GLU A 74 -15.24 55.94 -34.07
C GLU A 74 -13.74 55.47 -34.04
N HIS A 75 -13.10 55.37 -35.21
CA HIS A 75 -11.62 55.26 -35.45
C HIS A 75 -10.97 53.86 -35.26
N ASP A 76 -10.02 53.41 -36.06
CA ASP A 76 -9.36 53.96 -37.25
C ASP A 76 -8.67 52.82 -38.03
N GLU A 77 -8.37 53.12 -39.28
CA GLU A 77 -7.65 52.31 -40.27
C GLU A 77 -6.18 52.04 -39.83
N HIS A 78 -5.48 50.98 -40.24
CA HIS A 78 -4.85 50.86 -41.55
C HIS A 78 -4.14 49.50 -41.77
N GLN A 79 -3.99 49.20 -43.05
CA GLN A 79 -3.46 48.00 -43.70
C GLN A 79 -1.94 48.03 -43.96
N HIS A 80 -1.47 46.88 -44.49
CA HIS A 80 -0.30 46.66 -45.35
C HIS A 80 1.03 46.39 -44.66
N ALA A 81 1.97 45.64 -45.22
CA ALA A 81 2.05 44.59 -46.24
C ALA A 81 3.55 44.23 -46.31
N ALA A 82 3.83 42.96 -46.60
CA ALA A 82 5.07 42.33 -47.02
C ALA A 82 6.32 43.20 -47.33
N LYS A 83 7.50 42.70 -46.89
CA LYS A 83 8.71 42.54 -47.72
C LYS A 83 9.65 41.47 -47.14
N GLU A 84 10.36 40.85 -48.06
CA GLU A 84 11.12 39.60 -48.01
C GLU A 84 12.61 39.78 -47.63
N HIS A 85 13.28 38.62 -47.45
CA HIS A 85 14.73 38.29 -47.53
C HIS A 85 15.65 38.79 -46.37
N ASP A 86 16.60 38.02 -45.81
CA ASP A 86 17.42 36.91 -46.33
C ASP A 86 18.02 36.05 -45.18
N ASP A 87 18.30 34.79 -45.52
CA ASP A 87 19.42 33.90 -45.13
C ASP A 87 19.95 33.82 -43.69
N HIS A 88 19.86 32.61 -43.10
CA HIS A 88 21.04 31.85 -42.66
C HIS A 88 20.73 30.37 -42.35
N ASP A 89 21.33 29.50 -43.16
CA ASP A 89 21.93 28.19 -42.88
C ASP A 89 21.52 27.38 -41.64
N GLY A 90 20.89 26.23 -41.94
CA GLY A 90 21.47 24.92 -41.63
C GLY A 90 21.25 24.38 -40.23
N HIS A 91 20.36 23.38 -40.10
CA HIS A 91 20.67 22.05 -39.56
C HIS A 91 19.50 21.11 -39.87
N GLY A 92 19.78 20.06 -40.65
CA GLY A 92 18.81 19.05 -41.05
C GLY A 92 18.49 18.08 -39.93
N HIS A 93 17.24 17.63 -39.90
CA HIS A 93 16.86 16.37 -39.29
C HIS A 93 16.02 15.60 -40.30
N GLU A 94 16.62 14.52 -40.77
CA GLU A 94 15.97 13.48 -41.56
C GLU A 94 15.04 12.68 -40.65
N ASP A 95 13.86 12.38 -41.21
CA ASP A 95 12.94 11.36 -40.75
C ASP A 95 13.63 9.99 -40.76
N ASP A 96 13.58 9.28 -39.64
CA ASP A 96 13.62 7.82 -39.67
C ASP A 96 12.59 7.29 -38.67
N HIS A 97 11.60 6.62 -39.23
CA HIS A 97 10.55 5.89 -38.54
C HIS A 97 11.11 4.52 -38.18
N ASP A 98 11.37 4.28 -36.90
CA ASP A 98 11.53 2.92 -36.37
C ASP A 98 10.34 2.61 -35.45
N ASP A 99 9.47 1.76 -35.99
CA ASP A 99 8.50 0.95 -35.26
C ASP A 99 9.22 0.14 -34.18
N HIS A 100 9.01 0.53 -32.92
CA HIS A 100 9.24 -0.34 -31.77
C HIS A 100 7.94 -0.59 -31.03
N ASP A 101 7.13 -1.48 -31.64
CA ASP A 101 6.24 -2.38 -30.91
C ASP A 101 7.09 -3.23 -29.95
N GLY A 102 7.21 -2.70 -28.74
CA GLY A 102 7.88 -3.32 -27.62
C GLY A 102 7.15 -2.91 -26.36
N HIS A 103 5.89 -3.34 -26.22
CA HIS A 103 5.22 -3.43 -24.93
C HIS A 103 6.01 -4.43 -24.07
N GLU A 104 7.13 -3.99 -23.51
CA GLU A 104 7.77 -4.67 -22.40
C GLU A 104 6.77 -4.61 -21.25
N GLY A 105 6.27 -5.81 -20.92
CA GLY A 105 5.31 -6.03 -19.86
C GLY A 105 5.75 -5.30 -18.62
N HIS A 106 4.79 -4.60 -18.02
CA HIS A 106 4.89 -4.06 -16.69
C HIS A 106 5.62 -5.07 -15.79
N ASP A 107 6.80 -4.69 -15.28
CA ASP A 107 7.42 -5.28 -14.10
C ASP A 107 6.41 -5.10 -12.94
N HIS A 108 5.41 -5.97 -12.91
CA HIS A 108 4.74 -6.33 -11.69
C HIS A 108 5.84 -6.96 -10.85
N HIS A 109 6.30 -6.23 -9.84
CA HIS A 109 7.00 -6.83 -8.74
C HIS A 109 6.10 -7.96 -8.24
N ASP A 110 6.48 -9.18 -8.57
CA ASP A 110 5.77 -10.42 -8.31
C ASP A 110 5.91 -10.72 -6.81
N HIS A 111 5.27 -9.89 -5.99
CA HIS A 111 4.86 -10.28 -4.66
C HIS A 111 3.80 -11.35 -4.94
N GLY A 112 4.11 -12.62 -4.65
CA GLY A 112 3.26 -13.74 -5.02
C GLY A 112 1.84 -13.63 -4.48
N GLU A 113 1.05 -14.69 -4.56
CA GLU A 113 -0.36 -14.68 -4.14
C GLU A 113 -0.59 -14.26 -2.66
N PHE A 114 0.44 -14.36 -1.81
CA PHE A 114 0.33 -14.23 -0.36
C PHE A 114 1.09 -13.03 0.22
N ASP A 115 0.52 -12.47 1.28
CA ASP A 115 1.13 -11.44 2.11
C ASP A 115 2.40 -11.99 2.80
N PRO A 116 3.59 -11.37 2.60
CA PRO A 116 4.86 -11.84 3.13
C PRO A 116 5.09 -11.51 4.61
N HIS A 117 4.22 -10.75 5.27
CA HIS A 117 4.41 -10.26 6.65
C HIS A 117 4.15 -11.33 7.74
N ILE A 118 4.51 -12.58 7.45
CA ILE A 118 4.22 -13.77 8.25
C ILE A 118 4.74 -13.72 9.68
N TRP A 119 5.76 -12.89 9.96
CA TRP A 119 6.40 -12.80 11.28
C TRP A 119 5.53 -12.10 12.33
N LEU A 120 4.48 -11.40 11.90
CA LEU A 120 3.55 -10.70 12.78
C LEU A 120 2.44 -11.61 13.34
N ASP A 121 2.34 -12.86 12.88
CA ASP A 121 1.46 -13.89 13.44
C ASP A 121 2.22 -14.66 14.56
N PRO A 122 1.75 -14.64 15.83
CA PRO A 122 2.36 -15.41 16.91
C PRO A 122 2.41 -16.93 16.67
N GLY A 123 1.42 -17.49 15.97
CA GLY A 123 1.38 -18.87 15.49
C GLY A 123 2.47 -19.17 14.48
N ASN A 124 2.65 -18.32 13.48
CA ASN A 124 3.78 -18.45 12.54
C ASN A 124 5.12 -18.29 13.26
N ALA A 125 5.24 -17.34 14.19
CA ALA A 125 6.46 -17.16 14.97
C ALA A 125 6.85 -18.43 15.75
N ARG A 126 5.88 -19.12 16.38
CA ARG A 126 6.13 -20.43 17.01
C ARG A 126 6.64 -21.44 15.99
N ARG A 127 6.01 -21.50 14.81
CA ARG A 127 6.38 -22.48 13.80
C ARG A 127 7.77 -22.22 13.20
N ILE A 128 8.10 -20.96 12.96
CA ILE A 128 9.43 -20.52 12.52
C ILE A 128 10.48 -20.94 13.56
N VAL A 129 10.23 -20.74 14.85
CA VAL A 129 11.14 -21.15 15.92
C VAL A 129 11.39 -22.66 15.92
N GLU A 130 10.35 -23.48 15.74
CA GLU A 130 10.50 -24.94 15.66
C GLU A 130 11.36 -25.34 14.47
N VAL A 131 11.03 -24.83 13.28
CA VAL A 131 11.71 -25.16 12.02
C VAL A 131 13.18 -24.74 12.05
N VAL A 132 13.48 -23.54 12.56
CA VAL A 132 14.85 -23.06 12.73
C VAL A 132 15.62 -23.93 13.73
N ALA A 133 15.01 -24.30 14.85
CA ALA A 133 15.66 -25.14 15.86
C ALA A 133 15.96 -26.56 15.35
N ASP A 134 15.04 -27.14 14.57
CA ASP A 134 15.24 -28.45 13.94
C ASP A 134 16.38 -28.39 12.91
N GLN A 135 16.39 -27.35 12.07
CA GLN A 135 17.43 -27.17 11.06
C GLN A 135 18.81 -26.93 11.69
N LEU A 136 18.90 -26.08 12.71
CA LEU A 136 20.14 -25.84 13.45
C LEU A 136 20.62 -27.11 14.18
N SER A 137 19.70 -27.91 14.72
CA SER A 137 20.02 -29.19 15.36
C SER A 137 20.57 -30.22 14.37
N ALA A 138 20.07 -30.22 13.12
CA ALA A 138 20.57 -31.10 12.07
C ALA A 138 21.96 -30.67 11.57
N LEU A 139 22.19 -29.35 11.45
CA LEU A 139 23.47 -28.79 11.00
C LEU A 139 24.56 -28.84 12.07
N ASN A 140 24.19 -28.78 13.35
CA ASN A 140 25.12 -28.79 14.48
C ASN A 140 24.63 -29.73 15.60
N PRO A 141 24.80 -31.06 15.42
CA PRO A 141 24.26 -32.07 16.35
C PRO A 141 24.77 -31.94 17.79
N ASP A 142 26.01 -31.49 17.98
CA ASP A 142 26.64 -31.32 19.30
C ASP A 142 25.89 -30.28 20.16
N HIS A 143 25.20 -29.34 19.52
CA HIS A 143 24.41 -28.28 20.18
C HIS A 143 22.89 -28.47 20.03
N ALA A 144 22.43 -29.61 19.49
CA ALA A 144 21.01 -29.86 19.22
C ALA A 144 20.11 -29.70 20.47
N GLU A 145 20.56 -30.16 21.63
CA GLU A 145 19.79 -30.00 22.86
C GLU A 145 19.64 -28.53 23.27
N THR A 146 20.67 -27.71 23.06
CA THR A 146 20.61 -26.26 23.30
C THR A 146 19.55 -25.61 22.42
N TYR A 147 19.53 -25.90 21.11
CA TYR A 147 18.54 -25.33 20.20
C TYR A 147 17.12 -25.75 20.58
N ARG A 148 16.89 -27.03 20.89
CA ARG A 148 15.57 -27.52 21.32
C ARG A 148 15.12 -26.90 22.65
N ASN A 149 16.04 -26.70 23.59
CA ASN A 149 15.73 -26.05 24.87
C ASN A 149 15.35 -24.58 24.66
N ASN A 150 16.11 -23.87 23.83
CA ASN A 150 15.83 -22.48 23.46
C ASN A 150 14.46 -22.37 22.76
N ALA A 151 14.16 -23.26 21.80
CA ALA A 151 12.88 -23.28 21.11
C ALA A 151 11.70 -23.43 22.07
N ARG A 152 11.77 -24.40 23.01
CA ARG A 152 10.71 -24.59 24.02
C ARG A 152 10.53 -23.36 24.91
N ALA A 153 11.63 -22.73 25.33
CA ALA A 153 11.59 -21.52 26.14
C ALA A 153 10.97 -20.34 25.35
N THR A 154 11.39 -20.14 24.10
CA THR A 154 10.87 -19.07 23.24
C THR A 154 9.40 -19.27 22.92
N ILE A 155 8.95 -20.48 22.59
CA ILE A 155 7.53 -20.78 22.32
C ILE A 155 6.66 -20.48 23.55
N LYS A 156 7.13 -20.82 24.76
CA LYS A 156 6.44 -20.46 26.00
C LYS A 156 6.30 -18.95 26.14
N ARG A 157 7.37 -18.18 25.88
CA ARG A 157 7.34 -16.71 25.90
C ARG A 157 6.39 -16.14 24.85
N ILE A 158 6.32 -16.72 23.66
CA ILE A 158 5.38 -16.30 22.59
C ILE A 158 3.94 -16.45 23.07
N ASN A 159 3.59 -17.60 23.67
CA ASN A 159 2.25 -17.82 24.20
C ASN A 159 1.88 -16.82 25.31
N GLU A 160 2.84 -16.51 26.19
CA GLU A 160 2.63 -15.52 27.26
C GLU A 160 2.43 -14.11 26.69
N ALA A 161 3.25 -13.71 25.72
CA ALA A 161 3.14 -12.41 25.05
C ALA A 161 1.81 -12.28 24.28
N GLU A 162 1.43 -13.31 23.52
CA GLU A 162 0.15 -13.34 22.79
C GLU A 162 -1.05 -13.15 23.74
N ALA A 163 -1.08 -13.88 24.87
CA ALA A 163 -2.17 -13.75 25.84
C ALA A 163 -2.22 -12.35 26.47
N SER A 164 -1.06 -11.75 26.75
CA SER A 164 -0.95 -10.39 27.29
C SER A 164 -1.47 -9.35 26.29
N ILE A 165 -0.99 -9.41 25.03
CA ILE A 165 -1.37 -8.49 23.96
C ILE A 165 -2.87 -8.60 23.66
N ARG A 166 -3.41 -9.82 23.56
CA ARG A 166 -4.86 -10.05 23.36
C ARG A 166 -5.69 -9.38 24.46
N THR A 167 -5.25 -9.49 25.71
CA THR A 167 -5.91 -8.82 26.84
C THR A 167 -5.86 -7.30 26.71
N GLN A 168 -4.69 -6.76 26.38
CA GLN A 168 -4.47 -5.32 26.20
C GLN A 168 -5.33 -4.69 25.09
N LEU A 169 -5.52 -5.42 23.98
CA LEU A 169 -6.23 -4.94 22.79
C LEU A 169 -7.73 -5.21 22.81
N SER A 170 -8.23 -6.03 23.74
CA SER A 170 -9.66 -6.41 23.83
C SER A 170 -10.64 -5.22 23.84
N SER A 171 -10.24 -4.07 24.38
CA SER A 171 -11.12 -2.88 24.43
C SER A 171 -11.19 -2.08 23.13
N VAL A 172 -10.32 -2.36 22.15
CA VAL A 172 -10.19 -1.58 20.91
C VAL A 172 -10.51 -2.37 19.63
N GLN A 173 -10.96 -3.62 19.75
CA GLN A 173 -11.29 -4.51 18.62
C GLN A 173 -12.36 -3.96 17.67
N LYS A 174 -13.20 -3.02 18.14
CA LYS A 174 -14.25 -2.38 17.33
C LYS A 174 -13.85 -1.02 16.75
N SER A 175 -12.64 -0.54 17.07
CA SER A 175 -12.15 0.74 16.59
C SER A 175 -11.72 0.58 15.13
N ARG A 176 -12.15 1.51 14.27
CA ARG A 176 -11.72 1.56 12.87
C ARG A 176 -10.49 2.42 12.73
N PHE A 177 -9.51 1.93 11.97
CA PHE A 177 -8.27 2.64 11.73
C PHE A 177 -7.77 2.41 10.31
N ILE A 178 -6.90 3.29 9.83
CA ILE A 178 -6.20 3.16 8.56
C ILE A 178 -4.71 2.98 8.85
N VAL A 179 -4.02 2.15 8.08
CA VAL A 179 -2.57 1.94 8.16
C VAL A 179 -1.86 2.54 6.94
N PHE A 180 -0.56 2.80 7.02
CA PHE A 180 0.16 3.32 5.86
C PHE A 180 0.31 2.26 4.77
N HIS A 181 0.96 1.14 5.05
CA HIS A 181 0.97 -0.02 4.15
C HIS A 181 0.25 -1.24 4.73
N ASP A 182 -0.23 -2.10 3.84
CA ASP A 182 -0.92 -3.35 4.21
C ASP A 182 0.07 -4.43 4.68
N ALA A 183 0.59 -4.29 5.91
CA ALA A 183 1.48 -5.27 6.53
C ALA A 183 0.87 -6.01 7.74
N TYR A 184 -0.21 -5.49 8.29
CA TYR A 184 -0.60 -5.85 9.65
C TYR A 184 -1.63 -6.97 9.69
N ARG A 185 -2.00 -7.58 8.55
CA ARG A 185 -3.10 -8.54 8.46
C ARG A 185 -2.95 -9.71 9.43
N TYR A 186 -1.75 -10.29 9.52
CA TYR A 186 -1.44 -11.35 10.47
C TYR A 186 -1.60 -10.94 11.94
N PHE A 187 -1.19 -9.71 12.29
CA PHE A 187 -1.37 -9.18 13.64
C PHE A 187 -2.86 -8.89 13.91
N GLU A 188 -3.55 -8.33 12.93
CA GLU A 188 -4.99 -8.03 12.96
C GLU A 188 -5.81 -9.30 13.21
N ASP A 189 -5.59 -10.35 12.42
CA ASP A 189 -6.25 -11.64 12.57
C ASP A 189 -5.94 -12.28 13.93
N ALA A 190 -4.69 -12.18 14.40
CA ALA A 190 -4.29 -12.72 15.69
C ALA A 190 -4.99 -12.03 16.86
N PHE A 191 -5.22 -10.71 16.81
CA PHE A 191 -5.72 -9.91 17.94
C PHE A 191 -7.13 -9.33 17.73
N GLU A 192 -7.82 -9.76 16.67
CA GLU A 192 -9.18 -9.32 16.31
C GLU A 192 -9.28 -7.80 16.14
N LEU A 193 -8.30 -7.23 15.46
CA LEU A 193 -8.34 -5.87 14.95
C LEU A 193 -8.75 -5.90 13.48
N GLU A 194 -9.29 -4.80 12.98
CA GLU A 194 -9.70 -4.68 11.58
C GLU A 194 -9.35 -3.29 11.06
N SER A 195 -8.33 -3.21 10.19
CA SER A 195 -8.08 -1.98 9.45
C SER A 195 -9.19 -1.73 8.44
N PHE A 196 -9.64 -0.48 8.38
CA PHE A 196 -10.61 -0.01 7.40
C PHE A 196 -9.99 0.17 6.01
N GLY A 197 -8.68 0.45 5.96
CA GLY A 197 -7.92 0.57 4.73
C GLY A 197 -6.44 0.85 4.93
N SER A 198 -5.72 0.96 3.81
CA SER A 198 -4.32 1.39 3.75
C SER A 198 -4.07 2.52 2.74
N PHE A 199 -3.00 3.29 2.93
CA PHE A 199 -2.58 4.27 1.91
C PHE A 199 -2.03 3.58 0.68
N THR A 200 -1.21 2.55 0.89
CA THR A 200 -0.64 1.74 -0.18
C THR A 200 -0.71 0.26 0.16
N VAL A 201 -0.80 -0.58 -0.86
CA VAL A 201 -0.58 -2.03 -0.72
C VAL A 201 0.92 -2.32 -0.81
N GLU A 202 1.64 -1.56 -1.65
CA GLU A 202 3.07 -1.72 -1.87
C GLU A 202 3.82 -0.44 -1.43
N PRO A 203 4.66 -0.51 -0.39
CA PRO A 203 5.31 0.67 0.20
C PRO A 203 6.14 1.52 -0.77
N THR A 204 6.64 0.94 -1.86
CA THR A 204 7.42 1.66 -2.87
C THR A 204 6.59 2.52 -3.82
N ARG A 205 5.26 2.37 -3.84
CA ARG A 205 4.36 3.18 -4.66
C ARG A 205 3.61 4.21 -3.82
N LEU A 206 3.72 5.48 -4.21
CA LEU A 206 2.94 6.55 -3.62
C LEU A 206 1.46 6.43 -4.03
N PRO A 207 0.51 6.73 -3.13
CA PRO A 207 -0.90 6.76 -3.48
C PRO A 207 -1.23 7.92 -4.43
N SER A 208 -2.24 7.71 -5.27
CA SER A 208 -2.77 8.72 -6.18
C SER A 208 -3.60 9.78 -5.43
N ALA A 209 -3.83 10.94 -6.04
CA ALA A 209 -4.71 11.96 -5.46
C ALA A 209 -6.15 11.44 -5.24
N LYS A 210 -6.66 10.61 -6.15
CA LYS A 210 -7.95 9.92 -6.01
C LYS A 210 -7.96 9.08 -4.73
N ARG A 211 -6.89 8.32 -4.50
CA ARG A 211 -6.74 7.47 -3.31
C ARG A 211 -6.78 8.27 -2.01
N LEU A 212 -6.14 9.43 -1.99
CA LEU A 212 -6.16 10.32 -0.83
C LEU A 212 -7.57 10.86 -0.55
N SER A 213 -8.32 11.23 -1.60
CA SER A 213 -9.71 11.67 -1.46
C SER A 213 -10.60 10.56 -0.88
N GLU A 214 -10.49 9.34 -1.39
CA GLU A 214 -11.22 8.17 -0.88
C GLU A 214 -10.90 7.91 0.60
N LEU A 215 -9.66 8.11 1.03
CA LEU A 215 -9.26 7.95 2.44
C LEU A 215 -9.83 9.05 3.33
N MET A 216 -9.84 10.31 2.88
CA MET A 216 -10.44 11.43 3.62
C MET A 216 -11.95 11.23 3.83
N GLU A 217 -12.66 10.80 2.78
CA GLU A 217 -14.07 10.42 2.83
C GLU A 217 -14.27 9.24 3.78
N ALA A 218 -13.46 8.19 3.64
CA ALA A 218 -13.52 7.02 4.51
C ALA A 218 -13.35 7.37 5.99
N ILE A 219 -12.45 8.30 6.31
CA ILE A 219 -12.20 8.74 7.69
C ILE A 219 -13.44 9.41 8.28
N THR A 220 -14.03 10.32 7.52
CA THR A 220 -15.18 11.12 7.95
C THR A 220 -16.44 10.27 8.06
N ASP A 221 -16.74 9.47 7.03
CA ASP A 221 -18.02 8.79 6.89
C ASP A 221 -18.12 7.52 7.74
N HIS A 222 -16.98 6.87 8.02
CA HIS A 222 -16.96 5.59 8.73
C HIS A 222 -16.44 5.66 10.17
N ASN A 223 -16.22 6.87 10.71
CA ASN A 223 -15.69 7.09 12.06
C ASN A 223 -14.36 6.36 12.27
N VAL A 224 -13.41 6.56 11.35
CA VAL A 224 -12.03 6.09 11.54
C VAL A 224 -11.40 6.95 12.63
N VAL A 225 -11.02 6.32 13.74
CA VAL A 225 -10.52 7.06 14.92
C VAL A 225 -9.01 7.28 14.88
N CYS A 226 -8.30 6.50 14.06
CA CYS A 226 -6.85 6.54 13.96
C CYS A 226 -6.33 6.31 12.55
N VAL A 227 -5.25 7.02 12.24
CA VAL A 227 -4.42 6.77 11.07
C VAL A 227 -2.99 6.48 11.55
N PHE A 228 -2.44 5.34 11.14
CA PHE A 228 -1.10 4.92 11.52
C PHE A 228 -0.11 5.23 10.40
N SER A 229 0.94 5.97 10.75
CA SER A 229 2.14 6.13 9.94
C SER A 229 3.20 5.09 10.33
N GLU A 230 4.34 5.10 9.65
CA GLU A 230 5.46 4.23 9.98
C GLU A 230 6.77 4.99 9.86
N PRO A 231 7.80 4.64 10.65
CA PRO A 231 9.08 5.34 10.64
C PRO A 231 9.77 5.38 9.26
N GLN A 232 9.49 4.40 8.41
CA GLN A 232 10.11 4.21 7.09
C GLN A 232 9.52 5.14 6.02
N PHE A 233 8.37 5.78 6.28
CA PHE A 233 7.64 6.61 5.30
C PHE A 233 7.48 8.06 5.75
N LYS A 234 7.15 8.93 4.78
CA LYS A 234 7.07 10.39 5.00
C LYS A 234 5.82 10.77 5.82
N PRO A 235 5.97 11.45 6.97
CA PRO A 235 4.85 11.88 7.81
C PRO A 235 3.85 12.81 7.10
N ASP A 236 4.33 13.67 6.19
CA ASP A 236 3.56 14.75 5.55
C ASP A 236 2.26 14.26 4.88
N LEU A 237 2.26 13.03 4.35
CA LEU A 237 1.10 12.47 3.66
C LEU A 237 -0.03 12.11 4.63
N VAL A 238 0.32 11.55 5.79
CA VAL A 238 -0.64 11.21 6.84
C VAL A 238 -1.23 12.49 7.42
N GLU A 239 -0.38 13.49 7.70
CA GLU A 239 -0.82 14.80 8.20
C GLU A 239 -1.82 15.47 7.25
N THR A 240 -1.56 15.43 5.94
CA THR A 240 -2.47 15.99 4.92
C THR A 240 -3.85 15.33 4.95
N VAL A 241 -3.92 14.01 5.10
CA VAL A 241 -5.19 13.27 5.09
C VAL A 241 -6.01 13.51 6.35
N ILE A 242 -5.36 13.73 7.50
CA ILE A 242 -6.07 13.91 8.77
C ILE A 242 -6.36 15.37 9.13
N GLU A 243 -5.76 16.36 8.44
CA GLU A 243 -5.82 17.80 8.79
C GLU A 243 -7.25 18.33 9.01
N GLN A 244 -8.23 17.80 8.28
CA GLN A 244 -9.64 18.22 8.34
C GLN A 244 -10.55 17.20 9.04
N THR A 245 -9.98 16.30 9.83
CA THR A 245 -10.71 15.20 10.49
C THR A 245 -10.43 15.18 11.99
N ASP A 246 -11.28 14.49 12.75
CA ASP A 246 -11.05 14.23 14.18
C ASP A 246 -10.17 12.99 14.44
N ALA A 247 -9.60 12.40 13.39
CA ALA A 247 -8.77 11.20 13.52
C ALA A 247 -7.42 11.54 14.19
N ARG A 248 -6.96 10.63 15.05
CA ARG A 248 -5.66 10.72 15.71
C ARG A 248 -4.59 10.02 14.88
N THR A 249 -3.33 10.33 15.15
CA THR A 249 -2.19 9.62 14.53
C THR A 249 -1.51 8.69 15.51
N GLY A 250 -1.12 7.51 15.04
CA GLY A 250 -0.18 6.62 15.71
C GLY A 250 0.98 6.24 14.80
N VAL A 251 1.98 5.55 15.34
CA VAL A 251 3.10 5.01 14.56
C VAL A 251 3.16 3.50 14.76
N LEU A 252 3.17 2.74 13.67
CA LEU A 252 3.40 1.31 13.69
C LEU A 252 4.75 1.02 13.03
N ASP A 253 5.51 0.09 13.60
CA ASP A 253 6.81 -0.31 13.04
C ASP A 253 6.89 -1.83 13.01
N PRO A 254 6.59 -2.45 11.85
CA PRO A 254 6.54 -3.91 11.72
C PRO A 254 7.94 -4.54 11.70
N LEU A 255 9.00 -3.72 11.58
CA LEU A 255 10.39 -4.16 11.47
C LEU A 255 11.21 -3.88 12.75
N GLY A 256 10.72 -3.02 13.64
CA GLY A 256 11.44 -2.64 14.86
C GLY A 256 12.69 -1.83 14.56
N ALA A 257 12.59 -0.84 13.68
CA ALA A 257 13.67 0.09 13.37
C ALA A 257 14.24 0.71 14.65
N GLY A 258 15.55 0.56 14.83
CA GLY A 258 16.26 1.07 16.01
C GLY A 258 16.25 0.15 17.23
N LEU A 259 15.61 -1.03 17.17
CA LEU A 259 15.77 -2.07 18.19
C LEU A 259 17.08 -2.83 17.98
N ASP A 260 17.75 -3.13 19.09
CA ASP A 260 18.91 -4.02 19.09
C ASP A 260 18.49 -5.45 18.73
N GLN A 261 19.29 -6.10 17.89
CA GLN A 261 19.10 -7.53 17.63
C GLN A 261 19.36 -8.33 18.90
N GLY A 262 18.51 -9.31 19.17
CA GLY A 262 18.65 -10.13 20.36
C GLY A 262 17.44 -11.02 20.64
N PRO A 263 17.49 -11.81 21.72
CA PRO A 263 16.43 -12.75 22.10
C PRO A 263 15.10 -12.07 22.45
N ASP A 264 15.09 -10.75 22.62
CA ASP A 264 13.92 -9.98 23.01
C ASP A 264 13.33 -9.16 21.85
N ALA A 265 14.02 -9.06 20.70
CA ALA A 265 13.67 -8.16 19.61
C ALA A 265 12.25 -8.37 19.08
N TRP A 266 11.88 -9.61 18.75
CA TRP A 266 10.53 -9.92 18.26
C TRP A 266 9.45 -9.57 19.30
N PHE A 267 9.71 -9.84 20.59
CA PHE A 267 8.75 -9.52 21.65
C PHE A 267 8.57 -8.01 21.81
N MET A 268 9.64 -7.23 21.67
CA MET A 268 9.57 -5.78 21.68
C MET A 268 8.81 -5.23 20.47
N ILE A 269 9.00 -5.78 19.27
CA ILE A 269 8.21 -5.41 18.09
C ILE A 269 6.72 -5.62 18.35
N MET A 270 6.34 -6.84 18.76
CA MET A 270 4.93 -7.19 19.00
C MET A 270 4.30 -6.33 20.10
N GLN A 271 5.03 -6.07 21.19
CA GLN A 271 4.54 -5.23 22.27
C GLN A 271 4.43 -3.75 21.85
N ASN A 272 5.40 -3.22 21.11
CA ASN A 272 5.36 -1.84 20.61
C ASN A 272 4.17 -1.63 19.67
N LEU A 273 3.87 -2.59 18.79
CA LEU A 273 2.66 -2.56 17.96
C LEU A 273 1.39 -2.52 18.82
N ALA A 274 1.30 -3.39 19.83
CA ALA A 274 0.16 -3.42 20.74
C ALA A 274 0.00 -2.11 21.53
N ASP A 275 1.11 -1.50 21.97
CA ASP A 275 1.12 -0.23 22.68
C ASP A 275 0.66 0.92 21.79
N SER A 276 1.13 0.98 20.54
CA SER A 276 0.68 1.96 19.54
C SER A 276 -0.80 1.81 19.20
N PHE A 277 -1.26 0.58 18.95
CA PHE A 277 -2.69 0.33 18.73
C PHE A 277 -3.52 0.75 19.93
N ALA A 278 -3.16 0.30 21.13
CA ALA A 278 -3.90 0.68 22.34
C ALA A 278 -3.86 2.19 22.61
N GLY A 279 -2.72 2.84 22.37
CA GLY A 279 -2.52 4.27 22.62
C GLY A 279 -3.34 5.16 21.69
N CYS A 280 -3.38 4.82 20.39
CA CYS A 280 -4.17 5.58 19.44
C CYS A 280 -5.66 5.20 19.52
N LEU A 281 -6.01 3.92 19.58
CA LEU A 281 -7.41 3.47 19.43
C LEU A 281 -8.25 3.65 20.69
N LYS A 282 -7.66 3.77 21.89
CA LYS A 282 -8.42 4.04 23.12
C LYS A 282 -8.93 5.49 23.10
N SER A 283 -10.22 5.68 23.28
CA SER A 283 -10.84 6.99 23.48
C SER A 283 -10.37 7.64 24.78
#